data_AF-A0A971AK81-F1
#
_entry.id   AF-A0A971AK81-F1
#
_cell.length_a   1.000
_cell.length_b   1.000
_cell.length_c   1.000
_cell.angle_alpha   90.00
_cell.angle_beta   90.00
_cell.angle_gamma   90.00
#
_symmetry.space_group_name_H-M   'P 1'
#
loop_
_entity.id
_entity.type
_entity.pdbx_description
1 polymer ?
#
loop_
_entity_poly.entity_id
_entity_poly.type
_entity_poly.pdbx_seq_one_letter_code
_entity_poly.pdbx_strand_id
1 'polypeptide(L)'
;MKKTARIFLLLMAALMVLTMTGCSIDEKKTTVTLESDNVIAATKTIGIFGNAIAGGVPDDMIPDGMAFLGWALEPDATEALFEATGLIRYDDMKEYIENDLLRLYAVYGDASAVQPEPEA
;
A
#
# COMPACT_ATOMS: atom_id res chain seq x y z
N MET A 1 22.08 47.02 33.40
CA MET A 1 21.34 45.78 33.76
C MET A 1 20.20 45.40 32.80
N LYS A 2 19.60 46.32 32.02
CA LYS A 2 18.49 45.99 31.09
C LYS A 2 18.91 45.33 29.76
N LYS A 3 20.16 45.56 29.31
CA LYS A 3 20.68 45.00 28.04
C LYS A 3 20.96 43.50 28.15
N THR A 4 21.51 43.05 29.27
CA THR A 4 21.79 41.64 29.55
C THR A 4 20.50 40.81 29.67
N ALA A 5 19.44 41.35 30.28
CA ALA A 5 18.13 40.69 30.33
C ALA A 5 17.47 40.53 28.95
N ARG A 6 17.60 41.53 28.06
CA ARG A 6 17.09 41.45 26.68
C ARG A 6 17.88 40.46 25.82
N ILE A 7 19.19 40.41 25.98
CA ILE A 7 20.06 39.45 25.28
C ILE A 7 19.75 38.02 25.74
N PHE A 8 19.53 37.81 27.04
CA PHE A 8 19.18 36.50 27.58
C PHE A 8 17.79 36.02 27.13
N LEU A 9 16.81 36.94 27.07
CA LEU A 9 15.47 36.65 26.53
C LEU A 9 15.51 36.28 25.04
N LEU A 10 16.33 36.98 24.25
CA LEU A 10 16.52 36.69 22.82
C LEU A 10 17.26 35.35 22.58
N LEU A 11 18.23 35.00 23.43
CA LEU A 11 18.92 33.71 23.37
C LEU A 11 18.00 32.53 23.73
N MET A 12 17.13 32.69 24.73
CA MET A 12 16.13 31.68 25.09
C MET A 12 15.04 31.52 24.01
N ALA A 13 14.58 32.63 23.43
CA ALA A 13 13.65 32.59 22.30
C ALA A 13 14.27 31.93 21.06
N ALA A 14 15.54 32.21 20.76
CA ALA A 14 16.25 31.55 19.65
C ALA A 14 16.45 30.04 19.89
N LEU A 15 16.69 29.62 21.14
CA LEU A 15 16.84 28.21 21.50
C LEU A 15 15.51 27.43 21.37
N MET A 16 14.37 28.05 21.69
CA MET A 16 13.03 27.45 21.48
C MET A 16 12.65 27.31 20.00
N VAL A 17 13.14 28.20 19.13
CA VAL A 17 12.91 28.11 17.67
C VAL A 17 13.70 26.96 17.04
N LEU A 18 14.85 26.59 17.60
CA LEU A 18 15.68 25.46 17.13
C LEU A 18 15.10 24.07 17.49
N THR A 19 14.28 23.98 18.53
CA THR A 19 13.68 22.71 18.96
C THR A 19 12.37 22.36 18.25
N MET A 20 11.83 23.27 17.42
CA MET A 20 10.65 23.00 16.57
C MET A 20 11.01 22.41 15.21
N THR A 21 12.23 21.89 15.03
CA THR A 21 12.54 21.00 13.92
C THR A 21 11.89 19.65 14.20
N GLY A 22 10.56 19.62 14.06
CA GLY A 22 9.77 18.42 14.18
C GLY A 22 10.36 17.37 13.25
N CYS A 23 10.49 16.15 13.75
CA CYS A 23 10.61 14.97 12.91
C CYS A 23 9.48 15.01 11.88
N SER A 24 9.76 15.50 10.68
CA SER A 24 9.08 14.99 9.50
C SER A 24 9.47 13.52 9.47
N ILE A 25 8.66 12.67 10.07
CA ILE A 25 8.69 11.26 9.72
C ILE A 25 8.26 11.28 8.26
N ASP A 26 9.23 11.27 7.35
CA ASP A 26 8.96 11.06 5.94
C ASP A 26 8.27 9.70 5.83
N GLU A 27 6.94 9.73 5.79
CA GLU A 27 6.15 8.53 5.61
C GLU A 27 6.53 7.97 4.25
N LYS A 28 7.19 6.80 4.24
CA LYS A 28 7.47 6.10 3.00
C LYS A 28 6.14 5.73 2.36
N LYS A 29 5.80 6.40 1.27
CA LYS A 29 4.61 6.16 0.47
C LYS A 29 5.00 5.32 -0.74
N THR A 30 4.26 4.26 -0.97
CA THR A 30 4.45 3.35 -2.10
C THR A 30 3.23 3.37 -2.98
N THR A 31 3.45 3.34 -4.29
CA THR A 31 2.39 3.22 -5.28
C THR A 31 2.23 1.77 -5.70
N VAL A 32 1.07 1.19 -5.44
CA VAL A 32 0.69 -0.14 -5.90
C VAL A 32 -0.18 0.01 -7.14
N THR A 33 0.25 -0.58 -8.24
CA THR A 33 -0.50 -0.66 -9.49
C THR A 33 -1.06 -2.06 -9.63
N LEU A 34 -2.38 -2.13 -9.73
CA LEU A 34 -3.14 -3.35 -9.92
C LEU A 34 -3.52 -3.45 -11.40
N GLU A 35 -3.04 -4.48 -12.07
CA GLU A 35 -3.23 -4.72 -13.50
C GLU A 35 -4.06 -5.98 -13.72
N SER A 36 -5.07 -5.90 -14.59
CA SER A 36 -5.94 -7.01 -14.97
C SER A 36 -6.12 -6.99 -16.48
N ASP A 37 -5.82 -8.11 -17.14
CA ASP A 37 -5.95 -8.25 -18.61
C ASP A 37 -5.29 -7.10 -19.39
N ASN A 38 -4.07 -6.73 -18.99
CA ASN A 38 -3.29 -5.60 -19.55
C ASN A 38 -3.94 -4.21 -19.37
N VAL A 39 -4.97 -4.09 -18.53
CA VAL A 39 -5.62 -2.83 -18.15
C VAL A 39 -5.30 -2.51 -16.69
N ILE A 40 -4.98 -1.24 -16.40
CA ILE A 40 -4.78 -0.79 -15.02
C ILE A 40 -6.14 -0.76 -14.32
N ALA A 41 -6.37 -1.75 -13.45
CA ALA A 41 -7.59 -1.87 -12.66
C ALA A 41 -7.68 -0.78 -11.59
N ALA A 42 -6.57 -0.53 -10.89
CA ALA A 42 -6.48 0.55 -9.91
C ALA A 42 -5.02 0.93 -9.63
N THR A 43 -4.82 2.18 -9.18
CA THR A 43 -3.58 2.63 -8.57
C THR A 43 -3.88 3.09 -7.15
N LYS A 44 -3.19 2.52 -6.17
CA LYS A 44 -3.34 2.90 -4.76
C LYS A 44 -2.00 3.33 -4.19
N THR A 45 -1.99 4.50 -3.56
CA THR A 45 -0.85 4.92 -2.74
C THR A 45 -1.10 4.43 -1.31
N ILE A 46 -0.23 3.57 -0.82
CA ILE A 46 -0.24 3.07 0.54
C ILE A 46 1.01 3.57 1.28
N GLY A 47 0.90 3.67 2.60
CA GLY A 47 2.00 4.05 3.47
C GLY A 47 1.94 3.25 4.76
N ILE A 48 2.88 3.51 5.67
CA ILE A 48 2.97 2.79 6.94
C ILE A 48 1.68 2.98 7.78
N PHE A 49 0.98 4.12 7.62
CA PHE A 49 -0.28 4.39 8.31
C PHE A 49 -1.53 4.06 7.49
N GLY A 50 -1.43 3.98 6.16
CA GLY A 50 -2.47 3.54 5.22
C GLY A 50 -2.13 2.17 4.65
N ASN A 51 -2.12 1.15 5.50
CA ASN A 51 -1.27 -0.03 5.33
C ASN A 51 -1.92 -1.21 4.58
N ALA A 52 -2.99 -1.01 3.80
CA ALA A 52 -3.64 -2.13 3.13
C ALA A 52 -4.29 -1.78 1.80
N ILE A 53 -4.23 -2.73 0.87
CA ILE A 53 -5.13 -2.77 -0.30
C ILE A 53 -6.20 -3.83 -0.06
N ALA A 54 -7.39 -3.59 -0.61
CA ALA A 54 -8.43 -4.61 -0.64
C ALA A 54 -7.98 -5.72 -1.60
N GLY A 55 -8.15 -6.97 -1.19
CA GLY A 55 -7.75 -8.12 -1.98
C GLY A 55 -8.48 -8.22 -3.32
N GLY A 56 -9.73 -7.73 -3.42
CA GLY A 56 -10.55 -7.91 -4.63
C GLY A 56 -10.35 -6.88 -5.76
N VAL A 57 -10.82 -7.26 -6.95
CA VAL A 57 -11.00 -6.40 -8.14
C VAL A 57 -12.47 -6.04 -8.35
N PRO A 58 -12.78 -4.96 -9.09
CA PRO A 58 -14.13 -4.71 -9.57
C PRO A 58 -14.68 -5.89 -10.39
N ASP A 59 -15.95 -6.26 -10.17
CA ASP A 59 -16.59 -7.41 -10.83
C ASP A 59 -16.60 -7.28 -12.37
N ASP A 60 -16.68 -6.06 -12.90
CA ASP A 60 -16.67 -5.77 -14.34
C ASP A 60 -15.30 -6.00 -15.01
N MET A 61 -14.25 -6.22 -14.22
CA MET A 61 -12.91 -6.54 -14.70
C MET A 61 -12.59 -8.04 -14.65
N ILE A 62 -13.47 -8.85 -14.05
CA ILE A 62 -13.31 -10.30 -14.00
C ILE A 62 -13.78 -10.89 -15.34
N PRO A 63 -12.94 -11.62 -16.09
CA PRO A 63 -13.36 -12.21 -17.35
C PRO A 63 -14.47 -13.26 -17.16
N ASP A 64 -15.35 -13.36 -18.16
CA ASP A 64 -16.51 -14.26 -18.14
C ASP A 64 -16.13 -15.71 -17.81
N GLY A 65 -16.80 -16.27 -16.79
CA GLY A 65 -16.60 -17.66 -16.36
C GLY A 65 -15.38 -17.91 -15.48
N MET A 66 -14.57 -16.89 -15.19
CA MET A 66 -13.43 -16.97 -14.29
C MET A 66 -13.75 -16.36 -12.93
N ALA A 67 -12.99 -16.75 -11.90
CA ALA A 67 -12.97 -16.12 -10.60
C ALA A 67 -11.60 -15.52 -10.33
N PHE A 68 -11.60 -14.36 -9.70
CA PHE A 68 -10.38 -13.70 -9.25
C PHE A 68 -9.82 -14.44 -8.03
N LEU A 69 -8.60 -14.98 -8.16
CA LEU A 69 -7.92 -15.75 -7.11
C LEU A 69 -7.02 -14.89 -6.23
N GLY A 70 -6.53 -13.77 -6.77
CA GLY A 70 -5.62 -12.88 -6.06
C GLY A 70 -4.63 -12.18 -6.98
N TRP A 71 -3.53 -11.73 -6.40
CA TRP A 71 -2.49 -10.94 -7.05
C TRP A 71 -1.16 -11.67 -7.12
N ALA A 72 -0.47 -11.53 -8.24
CA ALA A 72 0.89 -12.04 -8.45
C ALA A 72 1.86 -10.92 -8.87
N LEU A 73 3.16 -11.19 -8.80
CA LEU A 73 4.22 -10.26 -9.23
C LEU A 73 4.53 -10.35 -10.72
N GLU A 74 4.21 -11.49 -11.33
CA GLU A 74 4.47 -11.78 -12.73
C GLU A 74 3.16 -11.75 -13.53
N PRO A 75 3.20 -11.25 -14.78
CA PRO A 75 2.07 -11.41 -15.69
C PRO A 75 1.83 -12.90 -15.98
N ASP A 76 0.57 -13.26 -16.25
CA ASP A 76 0.14 -14.62 -16.61
C ASP A 76 0.41 -15.70 -15.56
N ALA A 77 0.67 -15.31 -14.30
CA ALA A 77 0.83 -16.25 -13.19
C ALA A 77 -0.45 -17.08 -12.99
N THR A 78 -0.27 -18.37 -12.73
CA THR A 78 -1.38 -19.31 -12.47
C THR A 78 -1.73 -19.42 -10.99
N GLU A 79 -0.85 -18.94 -10.11
CA GLU A 79 -1.01 -18.98 -8.65
C GLU A 79 -0.88 -17.56 -8.08
N ALA A 80 -1.79 -17.20 -7.18
CA ALA A 80 -1.77 -15.90 -6.51
C ALA A 80 -0.73 -15.91 -5.37
N LEU A 81 0.10 -14.88 -5.31
CA LEU A 81 0.99 -14.62 -4.17
C LEU A 81 0.21 -13.99 -3.01
N PHE A 82 -0.72 -13.09 -3.33
CA PHE A 82 -1.62 -12.47 -2.36
C PHE A 82 -3.05 -12.85 -2.69
N GLU A 83 -3.68 -13.62 -1.82
CA GLU A 83 -5.03 -14.12 -2.06
C GLU A 83 -6.08 -13.00 -2.14
N ALA A 84 -7.15 -13.24 -2.89
CA ALA A 84 -8.26 -12.31 -3.05
C ALA A 84 -9.01 -11.99 -1.75
N THR A 85 -8.84 -12.83 -0.72
CA THR A 85 -9.56 -12.71 0.54
C THR A 85 -8.87 -11.74 1.50
N GLY A 86 -9.58 -10.69 1.90
CA GLY A 86 -9.17 -9.81 3.00
C GLY A 86 -8.34 -8.61 2.57
N LEU A 87 -7.45 -8.18 3.47
CA LEU A 87 -6.62 -6.99 3.34
C LEU A 87 -5.16 -7.40 3.20
N ILE A 88 -4.52 -6.99 2.11
CA ILE A 88 -3.09 -7.25 1.88
C ILE A 88 -2.31 -6.10 2.49
N ARG A 89 -1.46 -6.37 3.49
CA ARG A 89 -0.80 -5.32 4.26
C ARG A 89 0.50 -4.87 3.60
N TYR A 90 0.91 -3.63 3.90
CA TYR A 90 2.21 -3.10 3.49
C TYR A 90 3.36 -4.05 3.88
N ASP A 91 3.32 -4.63 5.08
CA ASP A 91 4.35 -5.54 5.57
C ASP A 91 4.47 -6.82 4.73
N ASP A 92 3.38 -7.28 4.12
CA ASP A 92 3.37 -8.49 3.28
C ASP A 92 4.02 -8.21 1.91
N MET A 93 4.01 -6.96 1.47
CA MET A 93 4.47 -6.57 0.14
C MET A 93 5.79 -5.80 0.12
N LYS A 94 6.27 -5.33 1.28
CA LYS A 94 7.41 -4.40 1.37
C LYS A 94 8.71 -4.91 0.74
N GLU A 95 8.88 -6.23 0.69
CA GLU A 95 10.06 -6.88 0.12
C GLU A 95 10.07 -6.88 -1.41
N TYR A 96 8.89 -6.70 -2.02
CA TYR A 96 8.70 -6.68 -3.48
C TYR A 96 8.61 -5.25 -4.05
N ILE A 97 8.66 -4.23 -3.20
CA ILE A 97 8.60 -2.83 -3.62
C ILE A 97 9.95 -2.42 -4.22
N GLU A 98 9.95 -2.08 -5.50
CA GLU A 98 11.11 -1.55 -6.21
C GLU A 98 10.87 -0.08 -6.57
N ASN A 99 11.79 0.81 -6.20
CA ASN A 99 11.69 2.25 -6.52
C ASN A 99 10.37 2.90 -6.07
N ASP A 100 9.87 2.52 -4.89
CA ASP A 100 8.59 2.98 -4.32
C ASP A 100 7.35 2.62 -5.17
N LEU A 101 7.51 1.64 -6.07
CA LEU A 101 6.46 1.10 -6.92
C LEU A 101 6.37 -0.42 -6.75
N LEU A 102 5.14 -0.91 -6.70
CA LEU A 102 4.85 -2.33 -6.78
C LEU A 102 3.79 -2.52 -7.86
N ARG A 103 4.04 -3.44 -8.80
CA ARG A 103 3.05 -3.84 -9.78
C ARG A 103 2.57 -5.25 -9.44
N LEU A 104 1.26 -5.40 -9.46
CA LEU A 104 0.59 -6.67 -9.22
C LEU A 104 -0.32 -6.98 -10.40
N TYR A 105 -0.37 -8.25 -10.75
CA TYR A 105 -1.16 -8.79 -11.85
C TYR A 105 -2.26 -9.69 -11.29
N ALA A 106 -3.47 -9.51 -11.81
CA ALA A 106 -4.62 -10.31 -11.42
C ALA A 106 -4.45 -11.76 -11.87
N VAL A 107 -4.65 -12.69 -10.94
CA VAL A 107 -4.68 -14.13 -11.21
C VAL A 107 -6.13 -14.59 -11.26
N TYR A 108 -6.48 -15.24 -12.36
CA TYR A 108 -7.81 -15.79 -12.60
C TYR A 108 -7.75 -17.31 -12.63
N GLY A 109 -8.80 -17.95 -12.11
CA GLY A 109 -8.99 -19.40 -12.20
C GLY A 109 -10.43 -19.76 -12.46
N ASP A 110 -10.71 -21.06 -12.54
CA ASP A 110 -12.07 -21.55 -12.76
C ASP A 110 -12.98 -21.15 -11.59
N ALA A 111 -14.08 -20.44 -11.90
CA ALA A 111 -15.07 -20.05 -10.89
C ALA A 111 -15.70 -21.25 -10.17
N SER A 112 -15.62 -22.44 -10.78
CA SER A 112 -16.08 -23.71 -10.19
C SER A 112 -15.15 -24.23 -9.08
N ALA A 113 -13.88 -23.81 -9.04
CA ALA A 113 -12.91 -24.20 -8.02
C ALA A 113 -12.97 -23.34 -6.76
N VAL A 114 -13.58 -22.15 -6.84
CA VAL A 114 -13.88 -21.28 -5.71
C VAL A 114 -15.22 -21.71 -5.08
N GLN A 115 -15.31 -22.98 -4.64
CA GLN A 115 -16.49 -23.45 -3.93
C GLN A 115 -16.49 -22.86 -2.50
N PRO A 116 -17.62 -22.36 -1.97
CA PRO A 116 -17.74 -22.19 -0.53
C PRO A 116 -17.62 -23.58 0.10
N GLU A 117 -16.69 -23.74 1.04
CA GLU A 117 -16.61 -24.93 1.89
C GLU A 117 -18.02 -25.19 2.45
N PRO A 118 -18.63 -26.38 2.27
CA PRO A 118 -19.95 -26.63 2.80
C PRO A 118 -19.86 -26.61 4.33
N GLU A 119 -20.53 -25.64 4.96
CA GLU A 119 -20.71 -25.61 6.42
C GLU A 119 -21.35 -26.94 6.84
N ALA A 120 -20.58 -27.75 7.57
CA ALA A 120 -20.98 -29.04 8.12
C ALA A 120 -21.74 -28.87 9.46
#